data_AF-A0A258E5I0-F1
#
_entry.id   AF-A0A258E5I0-F1
#
_cell.length_a   1.000
_cell.length_b   1.000
_cell.length_c   1.000
_cell.angle_alpha   90.00
_cell.angle_beta   90.00
_cell.angle_gamma   90.00
#
_symmetry.space_group_name_H-M   'P 1'
#
loop_
_entity.id
_entity.type
_entity.pdbx_description
1 polymer ?
#
loop_
_entity_poly.entity_id
_entity_poly.type
_entity_poly.pdbx_seq_one_letter_code
_entity_poly.pdbx_strand_id
1 'polypeptide(L)' 'MVPSGFVAEMPSVNGDGASFLSFDGRARIAVYASRAPLVVAVDFDGYREWLSAEVDIAISYRAHGRGWFVISGRKGKDI' A
#
# COMPACT_ATOMS: atom_id res chain seq x y z
N MET A 1 -9.49 -11.54 -2.62
CA MET A 1 -9.88 -11.47 -4.05
C MET A 1 -8.82 -10.68 -4.77
N VAL A 2 -8.35 -11.15 -5.94
CA VAL A 2 -7.34 -10.44 -6.76
C VAL A 2 -8.06 -9.49 -7.73
N PRO A 3 -7.68 -8.21 -7.82
CA PRO A 3 -8.27 -7.29 -8.79
C PRO A 3 -8.10 -7.78 -10.24
N SER A 4 -9.11 -7.54 -11.09
CA SER A 4 -9.02 -7.87 -12.52
C SER A 4 -7.85 -7.13 -13.17
N GLY A 5 -7.05 -7.83 -13.98
CA GLY A 5 -5.84 -7.25 -14.60
C GLY A 5 -4.56 -7.41 -13.78
N PHE A 6 -4.62 -8.05 -12.61
CA PHE A 6 -3.49 -8.21 -11.69
C PHE A 6 -3.24 -9.67 -11.32
N VAL A 7 -1.99 -9.95 -10.92
CA VAL A 7 -1.57 -11.18 -10.24
C VAL A 7 -1.18 -10.88 -8.81
N ALA A 8 -1.51 -11.77 -7.88
CA ALA A 8 -1.03 -11.67 -6.50
C ALA A 8 0.48 -11.90 -6.47
N GLU A 9 1.21 -11.02 -5.78
CA GLU A 9 2.61 -11.25 -5.46
C GLU A 9 2.74 -12.24 -4.29
N MET A 10 3.96 -12.71 -4.02
CA MET A 10 4.19 -13.61 -2.89
C MET A 10 3.71 -12.97 -1.57
N PRO A 11 3.07 -13.75 -0.68
CA PRO A 11 2.71 -13.25 0.64
C PRO A 11 3.92 -12.69 1.37
N SER A 12 3.70 -11.65 2.18
CA SER A 12 4.71 -11.15 3.10
C SER A 12 5.12 -12.22 4.11
N VAL A 13 6.36 -12.17 4.60
CA VAL A 13 6.93 -13.16 5.53
C VAL A 13 6.11 -13.28 6.83
N ASN A 14 5.52 -12.17 7.28
CA ASN A 14 4.69 -12.12 8.48
C ASN A 14 3.19 -12.39 8.20
N GLY A 15 2.79 -12.57 6.94
CA GLY A 15 1.39 -12.77 6.54
C GLY A 15 0.54 -11.51 6.63
N ASP A 16 1.16 -10.33 6.73
CA ASP A 16 0.48 -9.03 6.78
C ASP A 16 0.26 -8.44 5.37
N GLY A 17 -0.88 -7.78 5.19
CA GLY A 17 -1.20 -7.11 3.94
C GLY A 17 -1.29 -8.05 2.74
N ALA A 18 -1.28 -7.44 1.56
CA ALA A 18 -1.23 -8.14 0.28
C ALA A 18 -0.70 -7.19 -0.79
N SER A 19 -0.01 -7.70 -1.80
CA SER A 19 0.33 -6.89 -2.97
C SER A 19 0.03 -7.61 -4.27
N PHE A 20 -0.28 -6.83 -5.29
CA PHE A 20 -0.70 -7.31 -6.60
C PHE A 20 0.01 -6.51 -7.69
N LEU A 21 0.51 -7.19 -8.71
CA LEU A 21 1.20 -6.59 -9.86
C LEU A 21 0.31 -6.73 -11.11
N SER A 22 0.22 -5.69 -11.92
CA SER A 22 -0.54 -5.74 -13.17
C SER A 22 0.11 -6.72 -14.16
N PHE A 23 -0.68 -7.25 -15.10
CA PHE A 23 -0.18 -8.23 -16.08
C PHE A 23 0.97 -7.72 -16.94
N ASP A 24 1.05 -6.41 -17.17
CA ASP A 24 2.13 -5.75 -17.91
C ASP A 24 3.34 -5.36 -17.02
N GLY A 25 3.28 -5.66 -15.72
CA GLY A 25 4.36 -5.41 -14.76
C GLY A 25 4.56 -3.94 -14.39
N ARG A 26 3.63 -3.07 -14.77
CA ARG A 26 3.74 -1.61 -14.66
C ARG A 26 3.14 -1.08 -13.36
N ALA A 27 1.89 -1.42 -13.09
CA ALA A 27 1.18 -0.97 -11.89
C ALA A 27 1.27 -1.98 -10.75
N ARG A 28 1.41 -1.49 -9.52
CA ARG A 28 1.34 -2.28 -8.29
C ARG A 28 0.28 -1.74 -7.36
N ILE A 29 -0.55 -2.64 -6.83
CA ILE A 29 -1.47 -2.37 -5.72
C ILE A 29 -0.85 -2.98 -4.47
N ALA A 30 -0.67 -2.18 -3.42
CA ALA A 30 -0.22 -2.67 -2.11
C ALA A 30 -1.28 -2.35 -1.06
N VAL A 31 -1.75 -3.38 -0.37
CA VAL A 31 -2.67 -3.31 0.75
C VAL A 31 -1.85 -3.52 2.01
N TYR A 32 -1.80 -2.50 2.85
CA TYR A 32 -1.13 -2.56 4.13
C TYR A 32 -2.17 -2.81 5.21
N ALA A 33 -2.11 -3.99 5.83
CA ALA A 33 -2.95 -4.36 6.95
C ALA A 33 -2.09 -5.23 7.87
N SER A 34 -1.75 -4.72 9.05
CA SER A 34 -0.96 -5.50 9.99
C SER A 34 -1.85 -6.41 10.83
N ARG A 35 -1.40 -7.65 11.04
CA ARG A 35 -1.94 -8.57 12.04
C ARG A 35 -1.21 -8.46 13.38
N ALA A 36 -0.26 -7.53 13.49
CA ALA A 36 0.56 -7.37 14.69
C ALA A 36 -0.12 -6.43 15.70
N PRO A 37 -0.38 -6.88 16.94
CA PRO A 37 -0.76 -6.00 18.05
C PRO A 37 0.34 -5.00 18.48
N LEU A 38 1.39 -4.85 17.66
CA LEU A 38 2.64 -4.13 17.95
C LEU A 38 2.90 -2.92 17.02
N VAL A 39 2.05 -2.66 16.01
CA VAL A 39 2.11 -1.37 15.29
C VAL A 39 1.42 -0.33 16.17
N VAL A 40 2.19 0.23 17.12
CA VAL A 40 1.76 1.34 17.97
C VAL A 40 1.88 2.64 17.16
N ALA A 41 1.07 2.78 16.11
CA ALA A 41 0.71 4.12 15.70
C ALA A 41 -0.28 4.62 16.77
N VAL A 42 0.11 5.65 17.53
CA VAL A 42 -0.70 6.21 18.63
C VAL A 42 -2.07 6.66 18.12
N ASP A 43 -2.13 7.08 16.85
CA ASP A 43 -3.35 7.46 16.14
C ASP A 43 -3.25 7.15 14.64
N PHE A 44 -4.36 7.35 13.95
CA PHE A 44 -4.51 7.07 12.53
C PHE A 44 -3.64 7.97 11.64
N ASP A 45 -3.36 9.20 12.07
CA ASP A 45 -2.51 10.14 11.34
C ASP A 45 -1.04 9.73 11.40
N GLY A 46 -0.57 9.28 12.56
CA GLY A 46 0.76 8.71 12.72
C GLY A 46 0.96 7.46 11.86
N TYR A 47 -0.04 6.59 11.77
CA TYR A 47 0.01 5.43 10.89
C TYR A 47 0.13 5.82 9.42
N ARG A 48 -0.66 6.82 8.99
CA ARG A 48 -0.66 7.34 7.62
C ARG A 48 0.68 7.97 7.24
N GLU A 49 1.27 8.79 8.11
CA GLU A 49 2.56 9.44 7.84
C GLU A 49 3.69 8.41 7.78
N TRP A 50 3.72 7.46 8.72
CA TRP A 50 4.69 6.37 8.69
C TRP A 50 4.58 5.58 7.38
N LEU A 51 3.37 5.19 6.97
CA LEU A 51 3.16 4.45 5.73
C LEU A 51 3.57 5.25 4.49
N SER A 52 3.34 6.56 4.51
CA SER A 52 3.74 7.47 3.42
C SER A 52 5.25 7.58 3.27
N ALA A 53 6.00 7.44 4.37
CA ALA A 53 7.46 7.47 4.36
C ALA A 53 8.09 6.15 3.88
N GLU A 54 7.39 5.03 4.09
CA GLU A 54 7.87 3.69 3.72
C GLU A 54 7.71 3.38 2.23
N VAL A 55 6.87 4.14 1.52
CA VAL A 55 6.61 3.93 0.09
C VAL A 55 7.60 4.70 -0.78
N ASP A 56 8.44 3.97 -1.51
CA ASP A 56 9.38 4.51 -2.51
C ASP A 56 8.65 4.85 -3.84
N ILE A 57 7.69 5.79 -3.77
CA ILE A 57 6.91 6.29 -4.92
C ILE A 57 6.75 7.81 -4.87
N ALA A 58 6.71 8.44 -6.04
CA ALA A 58 6.29 9.84 -6.15
C ALA A 58 4.77 9.92 -5.99
N ILE A 59 4.31 10.42 -4.84
CA ILE A 59 2.88 10.49 -4.50
C ILE A 59 2.20 11.56 -5.36
N SER A 60 1.23 11.15 -6.17
CA SER A 60 0.44 12.03 -7.05
C SER A 60 -0.98 12.27 -6.53
N TYR A 61 -1.47 11.45 -5.61
CA TYR A 61 -2.82 11.56 -5.06
C TYR A 61 -2.88 11.08 -3.60
N ARG A 62 -3.62 11.83 -2.76
CA ARG A 62 -3.93 11.48 -1.37
C ARG A 62 -5.42 11.70 -1.10
N ALA A 63 -6.14 10.64 -0.72
CA ALA A 63 -7.50 10.74 -0.17
C ALA A 63 -7.49 10.35 1.30
N HIS A 64 -8.30 11.03 2.11
CA HIS A 64 -8.45 10.74 3.53
C HIS A 64 -9.91 10.84 3.98
N GLY A 65 -10.28 9.94 4.88
CA GLY A 65 -11.49 10.01 5.69
C GLY A 65 -11.14 9.81 7.18
N ARG A 66 -12.15 9.74 8.05
CA ARG A 66 -11.95 9.64 9.51
C ARG A 66 -11.20 8.37 9.98
N GLY A 67 -11.08 7.36 9.14
CA GLY A 67 -10.43 6.08 9.48
C GLY A 67 -9.99 5.27 8.26
N TRP A 68 -9.88 5.91 7.10
CA TRP A 68 -9.33 5.30 5.89
C TRP A 68 -8.52 6.35 5.12
N PHE A 69 -7.51 5.91 4.39
CA PHE A 69 -6.77 6.77 3.47
C PHE A 69 -6.36 5.97 2.23
N VAL A 70 -6.08 6.67 1.14
CA VAL A 70 -5.53 6.10 -0.09
C VAL A 70 -4.35 6.94 -0.51
N ILE A 71 -3.23 6.28 -0.80
CA ILE A 71 -2.05 6.88 -1.42
C ILE A 71 -1.92 6.24 -2.80
N SER A 72 -1.78 7.08 -3.83
CA SER A 72 -1.44 6.63 -5.16
C SER A 72 -0.27 7.47 -5.68
N GLY A 73 0.60 6.83 -6.45
CA GLY A 73 1.83 7.42 -6.94
C GLY A 73 2.47 6.55 -8.01
N ARG A 74 3.60 7.02 -8.53
CA ARG A 74 4.35 6.34 -9.59
C ARG A 74 5.75 5.99 -9.09
N LYS A 75 6.26 4.84 -9.53
CA LYS A 75 7.66 4.47 -9.31
C LYS A 75 8.42 4.58 -10.63
N GLY A 76 9.44 5.43 -10.69
CA GLY A 76 10.18 5.66 -11.93
C GLY A 76 9.46 6.58 -12.94
N LYS A 77 9.85 6.51 -14.21
CA LYS A 77 9.36 7.42 -15.28
C LYS A 77 8.07 6.95 -15.95
N ASP A 78 7.73 5.68 -15.81
CA ASP A 78 6.57 5.04 -16.43
C ASP A 78 5.65 4.50 -15.33
N ILE A 79 4.32 4.67 -15.51
CA ILE A 79 3.33 3.91 -14.72
C ILE A 79 3.43 2.48 -15.15
#